data_AF-A0A388P3R9-F1
#
_entry.id   AF-A0A388P3R9-F1
#
_cell.length_a   1.000
_cell.length_b   1.000
_cell.length_c   1.000
_cell.angle_alpha   90.00
_cell.angle_beta   90.00
_cell.angle_gamma   90.00
#
_symmetry.space_group_name_H-M   'P 1'
#
loop_
_entity.id
_entity.type
_entity.pdbx_description
1 polymer ?
#
loop_
_entity_poly.entity_id
_entity_poly.type
_entity_poly.pdbx_seq_one_letter_code
_entity_poly.pdbx_strand_id
1 'polypeptide(L)'
;MLKSKSLQIALLVTLIATLLSFAKFNHCRGTNWVSPDVYIHMCYSDISALYGARQINTDQWPYASADNSLEYPVLTGVVTYLTGLLIDDPNGYRAYFDVNAFLIVLLLFASVFILWRLAPKYTPLFPIAPAVFGSLFINWDIWAVLFALLAIYFFQNRPNLSALFLGVAISIKFYPGIILFAISLLLWSQQNV
;
A
#
# COMPACT_ATOMS: atom_id res chain seq x y z
N MET A 1 4.01 -30.63 -5.31
CA MET A 1 2.53 -30.52 -5.23
C MET A 1 2.02 -29.59 -4.11
N LEU A 2 2.41 -29.79 -2.83
CA LEU A 2 1.89 -28.99 -1.71
C LEU A 2 2.14 -27.47 -1.82
N LYS A 3 3.33 -27.06 -2.30
CA LYS A 3 3.68 -25.65 -2.52
C LYS A 3 2.77 -24.96 -3.54
N SER A 4 2.42 -25.62 -4.65
CA SER A 4 1.52 -25.04 -5.67
C SER A 4 0.10 -24.85 -5.13
N LYS A 5 -0.43 -25.84 -4.40
CA LYS A 5 -1.75 -25.74 -3.76
C LYS A 5 -1.81 -24.61 -2.73
N SER A 6 -0.76 -24.42 -1.93
CA SER A 6 -0.72 -23.31 -0.96
C SER A 6 -0.76 -21.93 -1.60
N LEU A 7 -0.09 -21.76 -2.76
CA LEU A 7 -0.12 -20.50 -3.49
C LEU A 7 -1.51 -20.26 -4.11
N GLN A 8 -2.11 -21.28 -4.72
CA GLN A 8 -3.46 -21.18 -5.27
C GLN A 8 -4.49 -20.76 -4.22
N ILE A 9 -4.42 -21.36 -3.02
CA ILE A 9 -5.29 -21.00 -1.89
C ILE A 9 -5.04 -19.55 -1.48
N ALA A 10 -3.77 -19.13 -1.32
CA ALA A 10 -3.44 -17.76 -0.94
C ALA A 10 -3.97 -16.74 -1.97
N LEU A 11 -3.82 -17.02 -3.26
CA LEU A 11 -4.32 -16.15 -4.34
C LEU A 11 -5.85 -16.11 -4.37
N LEU A 12 -6.54 -17.24 -4.16
CA LEU A 12 -8.00 -17.28 -4.09
C LEU A 12 -8.52 -16.46 -2.89
N VAL A 13 -7.90 -16.63 -1.72
CA VAL A 13 -8.25 -15.83 -0.52
C VAL A 13 -7.99 -14.35 -0.76
N THR A 14 -6.89 -14.01 -1.44
CA THR A 14 -6.56 -12.61 -1.81
C THR A 14 -7.62 -12.01 -2.74
N LEU A 15 -8.07 -12.78 -3.73
CA LEU A 15 -9.15 -12.36 -4.63
C LEU A 15 -10.44 -12.08 -3.85
N ILE A 16 -10.85 -13.01 -2.98
CA ILE A 16 -12.06 -12.85 -2.17
C ILE A 16 -11.94 -11.62 -1.25
N ALA A 17 -10.82 -11.47 -0.54
CA ALA A 17 -10.58 -10.32 0.34
C ALA A 17 -10.61 -8.99 -0.43
N THR A 18 -10.04 -8.96 -1.63
CA THR A 18 -10.05 -7.79 -2.51
C THR A 18 -11.47 -7.44 -2.95
N LEU A 19 -12.27 -8.44 -3.36
CA LEU A 19 -13.66 -8.22 -3.78
C LEU A 19 -14.52 -7.70 -2.61
N LEU A 20 -14.34 -8.25 -1.40
CA LEU A 20 -15.04 -7.78 -0.20
C LEU A 20 -14.65 -6.34 0.16
N SER A 21 -13.35 -6.03 0.10
CA SER A 21 -12.87 -4.68 0.31
C SER A 21 -13.46 -3.72 -0.75
N PHE A 22 -13.41 -4.09 -2.02
CA PHE A 22 -13.93 -3.24 -3.08
C PHE A 22 -15.43 -3.01 -2.92
N ALA A 23 -16.21 -4.05 -2.58
CA ALA A 23 -17.63 -3.94 -2.29
C ALA A 23 -17.92 -2.94 -1.17
N LYS A 24 -17.13 -2.95 -0.09
CA LYS A 24 -17.21 -1.97 1.00
C LYS A 24 -16.97 -0.53 0.50
N PHE A 25 -15.94 -0.31 -0.31
CA PHE A 25 -15.60 1.03 -0.81
C PHE A 25 -16.50 1.50 -1.97
N ASN A 26 -17.24 0.59 -2.61
CA ASN A 26 -18.04 0.89 -3.78
C ASN A 26 -19.20 1.88 -3.50
N HIS A 27 -19.71 1.93 -2.26
CA HIS A 27 -20.71 2.93 -1.87
C HIS A 27 -20.17 4.35 -2.05
N CYS A 28 -19.06 4.69 -1.38
CA CYS A 28 -18.41 6.00 -1.48
C CYS A 28 -17.94 6.32 -2.91
N ARG A 29 -17.54 5.30 -3.68
CA ARG A 29 -17.20 5.44 -5.10
C ARG A 29 -18.37 5.89 -5.96
N GLY A 30 -19.59 5.51 -5.60
CA GLY A 30 -20.83 5.94 -6.26
C GLY A 30 -21.37 7.28 -5.75
N THR A 31 -20.99 7.71 -4.54
CA THR A 31 -21.51 8.91 -3.87
C THR A 31 -20.49 10.06 -3.76
N ASN A 32 -19.37 9.99 -4.49
CA ASN A 32 -18.32 11.01 -4.53
C ASN A 32 -17.65 11.32 -3.17
N TRP A 33 -17.54 10.34 -2.28
CA TRP A 33 -16.81 10.44 -1.01
C TRP A 33 -17.17 11.68 -0.15
N VAL A 34 -18.46 12.02 -0.09
CA VAL A 34 -18.94 13.19 0.65
C VAL A 34 -18.99 12.94 2.17
N SER A 35 -18.68 13.95 2.98
CA SER A 35 -18.86 13.90 4.43
C SER A 35 -20.30 14.27 4.83
N PRO A 36 -20.95 13.57 5.79
CA PRO A 36 -20.40 12.56 6.70
C PRO A 36 -20.54 11.10 6.19
N ASP A 37 -21.06 10.88 4.98
CA ASP A 37 -21.36 9.56 4.40
C ASP A 37 -20.16 8.60 4.46
N VAL A 38 -18.96 9.10 4.15
CA VAL A 38 -17.69 8.34 4.21
C VAL A 38 -17.40 7.72 5.57
N TYR A 39 -17.81 8.37 6.66
CA TYR A 39 -17.53 7.91 8.03
C TYR A 39 -18.60 6.93 8.51
N ILE A 40 -19.86 7.17 8.15
CA ILE A 40 -20.99 6.29 8.49
C ILE A 40 -20.84 4.93 7.79
N HIS A 41 -20.46 4.94 6.51
CA HIS A 41 -20.26 3.72 5.71
C HIS A 41 -18.82 3.18 5.78
N MET A 42 -17.95 3.79 6.58
CA MET A 42 -16.54 3.40 6.78
C MET A 42 -15.73 3.26 5.48
N CYS A 43 -16.06 4.04 4.43
CA CYS A 43 -15.43 3.99 3.11
C CYS A 43 -14.61 5.26 2.76
N TYR A 44 -14.18 6.00 3.78
CA TYR A 44 -13.20 7.07 3.66
C TYR A 44 -11.90 6.59 2.98
N SER A 45 -11.35 7.43 2.09
CA SER A 45 -10.10 7.15 1.37
C SER A 45 -9.30 8.44 1.19
N ASP A 46 -8.03 8.42 1.59
CA ASP A 46 -7.07 9.49 1.31
C ASP A 46 -6.87 9.67 -0.19
N ILE A 47 -7.04 8.60 -0.97
CA ILE A 47 -6.89 8.61 -2.43
C ILE A 47 -7.87 9.62 -3.03
N SER A 48 -9.14 9.58 -2.65
CA SER A 48 -10.11 10.57 -3.14
C SER A 48 -10.03 11.90 -2.38
N ALA A 49 -9.83 11.86 -1.06
CA ALA A 49 -9.83 13.07 -0.23
C ALA A 49 -8.67 14.02 -0.55
N LEU A 50 -7.47 13.49 -0.82
CA LEU A 50 -6.28 14.30 -1.07
C LEU A 50 -6.15 14.74 -2.53
N TYR A 51 -6.89 14.12 -3.47
CA TYR A 51 -6.79 14.42 -4.90
C TYR A 51 -7.03 15.91 -5.20
N GLY A 52 -8.14 16.47 -4.69
CA GLY A 52 -8.41 17.91 -4.76
C GLY A 52 -7.68 18.71 -3.68
N ALA A 53 -7.64 18.20 -2.44
CA ALA A 53 -7.11 18.95 -1.29
C ALA A 53 -5.60 19.21 -1.34
N ARG A 54 -4.86 18.46 -2.16
CA ARG A 54 -3.41 18.64 -2.40
C ARG A 54 -3.10 19.07 -3.84
N GLN A 55 -4.12 19.54 -4.57
CA GLN A 55 -3.98 20.08 -5.93
C GLN A 55 -3.39 19.09 -6.94
N ILE A 56 -3.54 17.78 -6.67
CA ILE A 56 -3.12 16.70 -7.56
C ILE A 56 -4.02 16.70 -8.80
N ASN A 57 -5.30 17.06 -8.64
CA ASN A 57 -6.26 17.21 -9.74
C ASN A 57 -5.98 18.40 -10.69
N THR A 58 -4.98 19.22 -10.39
CA THR A 58 -4.50 20.33 -11.23
C THR A 58 -3.04 20.14 -11.64
N ASP A 59 -2.55 18.90 -11.63
CA ASP A 59 -1.18 18.52 -11.99
C ASP A 59 -0.10 19.27 -11.21
N GLN A 60 -0.40 19.70 -9.99
CA GLN A 60 0.59 20.36 -9.15
C GLN A 60 1.49 19.32 -8.47
N TRP A 61 2.80 19.59 -8.45
CA TRP A 61 3.74 18.78 -7.68
C TRP A 61 3.33 18.77 -6.19
N PRO A 62 3.18 17.58 -5.53
CA PRO A 62 2.55 17.49 -4.21
C PRO A 62 3.24 18.21 -3.06
N TYR A 63 4.47 18.71 -3.26
CA TYR A 63 5.23 19.44 -2.24
C TYR A 63 5.54 20.90 -2.65
N ALA A 64 4.85 21.42 -3.66
CA ALA A 64 5.09 22.78 -4.16
C ALA A 64 4.42 23.87 -3.30
N SER A 65 3.37 23.51 -2.54
CA SER A 65 2.59 24.46 -1.73
C SER A 65 3.06 24.47 -0.27
N ALA A 66 3.16 25.64 0.36
CA ALA A 66 3.44 25.73 1.80
C ALA A 66 2.27 25.21 2.66
N ASP A 67 1.03 25.41 2.19
CA ASP A 67 -0.18 25.12 2.96
C ASP A 67 -0.84 23.79 2.57
N ASN A 68 -0.74 23.39 1.30
CA ASN A 68 -1.37 22.19 0.74
C ASN A 68 -0.37 21.08 0.38
N SER A 69 0.81 21.09 1.01
CA SER A 69 1.78 20.01 0.81
C SER A 69 1.24 18.66 1.28
N LEU A 70 1.54 17.61 0.53
CA LEU A 70 1.20 16.24 0.90
C LEU A 70 1.94 15.82 2.17
N GLU A 71 1.21 15.30 3.14
CA GLU A 71 1.75 14.86 4.44
C GLU A 71 2.56 13.54 4.37
N TYR A 72 2.47 12.84 3.24
CA TYR A 72 3.14 11.56 3.02
C TYR A 72 4.62 11.73 2.61
N PRO A 73 5.47 10.72 2.88
CA PRO A 73 6.84 10.67 2.37
C PRO A 73 6.96 10.78 0.84
N VAL A 74 8.14 11.23 0.39
CA VAL A 74 8.39 11.70 -0.98
C VAL A 74 7.99 10.71 -2.07
N LEU A 75 8.24 9.40 -1.89
CA LEU A 75 7.89 8.42 -2.93
C LEU A 75 6.38 8.20 -3.03
N THR A 76 5.62 8.39 -1.96
CA THR A 76 4.16 8.41 -2.06
C THR A 76 3.71 9.63 -2.85
N GLY A 77 4.31 10.80 -2.63
CA GLY A 77 4.05 11.99 -3.46
C GLY A 77 4.36 11.75 -4.94
N VAL A 78 5.44 11.04 -5.27
CA VAL A 78 5.72 10.62 -6.65
C VAL A 78 4.59 9.74 -7.21
N VAL A 79 4.14 8.74 -6.45
CA VAL A 79 3.04 7.84 -6.88
C VAL A 79 1.74 8.63 -7.09
N THR A 80 1.37 9.51 -6.16
CA THR A 80 0.14 10.30 -6.28
C THR A 80 0.21 11.25 -7.47
N TYR A 81 1.36 11.90 -7.68
CA TYR A 81 1.56 12.78 -8.82
C TYR A 81 1.48 12.05 -10.15
N LEU A 82 2.25 10.97 -10.31
CA LEU A 82 2.27 10.20 -11.57
C LEU A 82 0.94 9.55 -11.90
N THR A 83 0.18 9.09 -10.89
CA THR A 83 -1.16 8.56 -11.13
C THR A 83 -2.19 9.67 -11.39
N GLY A 84 -1.97 10.88 -10.86
CA GLY A 84 -2.79 12.07 -11.11
C GLY A 84 -2.68 12.55 -12.55
N LEU A 85 -1.45 12.58 -13.09
CA LEU A 85 -1.17 12.96 -14.49
C LEU A 85 -1.87 12.06 -15.53
N LEU A 86 -2.42 10.91 -15.14
CA LEU A 86 -3.19 10.03 -16.03
C LEU A 86 -4.66 10.46 -16.17
N ILE A 87 -5.08 11.47 -15.41
CA ILE A 87 -6.47 11.89 -15.28
C ILE A 87 -6.63 13.30 -15.86
N ASP A 88 -7.15 13.39 -17.09
CA ASP A 88 -7.33 14.66 -17.80
C ASP A 88 -8.52 15.52 -17.31
N ASP A 89 -9.23 15.07 -16.27
CA ASP A 89 -10.39 15.77 -15.68
C ASP A 89 -10.10 16.19 -14.23
N PRO A 90 -10.14 17.50 -13.91
CA PRO A 90 -10.02 17.99 -12.54
C PRO A 90 -11.10 17.48 -11.57
N ASN A 91 -12.24 17.00 -12.10
CA ASN A 91 -13.30 16.33 -11.34
C ASN A 91 -13.23 14.79 -11.44
N GLY A 92 -12.14 14.26 -11.98
CA GLY A 92 -11.90 12.84 -12.21
C GLY A 92 -11.63 12.00 -10.95
N TYR A 93 -12.19 12.35 -9.79
CA TYR A 93 -11.98 11.67 -8.50
C TYR A 93 -12.18 10.16 -8.58
N ARG A 94 -13.23 9.72 -9.29
CA ARG A 94 -13.54 8.32 -9.47
C ARG A 94 -12.49 7.61 -10.32
N ALA A 95 -12.07 8.23 -11.43
CA ALA A 95 -11.04 7.66 -12.30
C ALA A 95 -9.69 7.57 -11.57
N TYR A 96 -9.31 8.62 -10.83
CA TYR A 96 -8.11 8.64 -10.00
C TYR A 96 -8.13 7.53 -8.93
N PHE A 97 -9.26 7.36 -8.25
CA PHE A 97 -9.46 6.28 -7.29
C PHE A 97 -9.34 4.90 -7.97
N ASP A 98 -9.96 4.71 -9.14
CA ASP A 98 -9.94 3.43 -9.85
C ASP A 98 -8.54 3.01 -10.32
N VAL A 99 -7.75 3.96 -10.82
CA VAL A 99 -6.35 3.74 -11.20
C VAL A 99 -5.54 3.30 -9.99
N ASN A 100 -5.65 4.02 -8.88
CA ASN A 100 -4.93 3.69 -7.65
C ASN A 100 -5.41 2.36 -7.04
N ALA A 101 -6.72 2.11 -7.03
CA ALA A 101 -7.29 0.86 -6.55
C ALA A 101 -6.76 -0.33 -7.37
N PHE A 102 -6.70 -0.21 -8.70
CA PHE A 102 -6.12 -1.24 -9.55
C PHE A 102 -4.65 -1.53 -9.21
N LEU A 103 -3.82 -0.49 -9.05
CA LEU A 103 -2.42 -0.64 -8.64
C LEU A 103 -2.29 -1.30 -7.26
N ILE A 104 -3.10 -0.89 -6.29
CA ILE A 104 -3.16 -1.46 -4.94
C ILE A 104 -3.45 -2.96 -4.99
N VAL A 105 -4.39 -3.39 -5.84
CA VAL A 105 -4.70 -4.82 -6.02
C VAL A 105 -3.48 -5.56 -6.57
N LEU A 106 -2.84 -5.05 -7.63
CA LEU A 106 -1.64 -5.68 -8.18
C LEU A 106 -0.53 -5.84 -7.13
N LEU A 107 -0.32 -4.80 -6.32
CA LEU A 107 0.68 -4.79 -5.24
C LEU A 107 0.34 -5.75 -4.11
N LEU A 108 -0.94 -5.90 -3.76
CA LEU A 108 -1.38 -6.89 -2.78
C LEU A 108 -1.08 -8.31 -3.28
N PHE A 109 -1.38 -8.61 -4.55
CA PHE A 109 -1.06 -9.92 -5.15
C PHE A 109 0.45 -10.18 -5.19
N ALA A 110 1.25 -9.17 -5.56
CA ALA A 110 2.70 -9.26 -5.50
C ALA A 110 3.20 -9.50 -4.06
N SER A 111 2.64 -8.79 -3.08
CA SER A 111 2.98 -8.95 -1.66
C SER A 111 2.69 -10.36 -1.16
N VAL A 112 1.51 -10.90 -1.51
CA VAL A 112 1.12 -12.28 -1.21
C VAL A 112 2.09 -13.28 -1.84
N PHE A 113 2.51 -13.05 -3.08
CA PHE A 113 3.49 -13.91 -3.75
C PHE A 113 4.85 -13.89 -3.04
N ILE A 114 5.39 -12.72 -2.69
CA ILE A 114 6.66 -12.61 -1.95
C ILE A 114 6.53 -13.23 -0.55
N LEU A 115 5.44 -12.96 0.16
CA LEU A 115 5.17 -13.56 1.47
C LEU A 115 5.05 -15.08 1.38
N TRP A 116 4.48 -15.62 0.31
CA TRP A 116 4.47 -17.07 0.06
C TRP A 116 5.87 -17.64 -0.14
N ARG A 117 6.81 -16.91 -0.76
CA ARG A 117 8.21 -17.34 -0.88
C ARG A 117 8.92 -17.37 0.48
N LEU A 118 8.54 -16.49 1.40
CA LEU A 118 9.08 -16.37 2.75
C LEU A 118 8.47 -17.39 3.73
N ALA A 119 7.14 -17.43 3.83
CA ALA A 119 6.40 -18.21 4.82
C ALA A 119 5.08 -18.77 4.25
N PRO A 120 5.14 -19.81 3.37
CA PRO A 120 3.97 -20.33 2.66
C PRO A 120 2.77 -20.74 3.54
N LYS A 121 3.06 -21.20 4.77
CA LYS A 121 2.05 -21.71 5.71
C LYS A 121 1.09 -20.63 6.20
N TYR A 122 1.56 -19.40 6.37
CA TYR A 122 0.79 -18.32 6.98
C TYR A 122 0.30 -17.29 5.95
N THR A 123 0.69 -17.43 4.68
CA THR A 123 0.36 -16.47 3.62
C THR A 123 -1.15 -16.18 3.49
N PRO A 124 -2.07 -17.17 3.56
CA PRO A 124 -3.50 -16.88 3.43
C PRO A 124 -4.07 -16.00 4.55
N LEU A 125 -3.39 -15.92 5.71
CA LEU A 125 -3.83 -15.09 6.83
C LEU A 125 -3.62 -13.59 6.58
N PHE A 126 -2.64 -13.24 5.74
CA PHE A 126 -2.32 -11.84 5.43
C PHE A 126 -3.46 -11.10 4.71
N PRO A 127 -3.97 -11.55 3.55
CA PRO A 127 -5.02 -10.82 2.84
C PRO A 127 -6.35 -10.78 3.58
N ILE A 128 -6.66 -11.76 4.44
CA ILE A 128 -7.91 -11.80 5.21
C ILE A 128 -7.81 -11.03 6.54
N ALA A 129 -6.61 -10.57 6.93
CA ALA A 129 -6.44 -9.82 8.15
C ALA A 129 -7.35 -8.57 8.13
N PRO A 130 -8.12 -8.27 9.20
CA PRO A 130 -9.05 -7.14 9.23
C PRO A 130 -8.41 -5.81 8.85
N ALA A 131 -7.16 -5.59 9.26
CA ALA A 131 -6.39 -4.42 8.85
C ALA A 131 -6.19 -4.39 7.34
N VAL A 132 -5.73 -5.49 6.72
CA VAL A 132 -5.38 -5.52 5.29
C VAL A 132 -6.61 -5.33 4.41
N PHE A 133 -7.65 -6.17 4.53
CA PHE A 133 -8.81 -6.01 3.64
C PHE A 133 -9.68 -4.82 4.04
N GLY A 134 -9.78 -4.51 5.34
CA GLY A 134 -10.60 -3.41 5.83
C GLY A 134 -10.05 -2.03 5.45
N SER A 135 -8.72 -1.88 5.39
CA SER A 135 -8.06 -0.62 5.04
C SER A 135 -7.48 -0.58 3.63
N LEU A 136 -7.68 -1.62 2.79
CA LEU A 136 -6.96 -1.80 1.53
C LEU A 136 -6.98 -0.57 0.62
N PHE A 137 -8.13 0.10 0.51
CA PHE A 137 -8.32 1.28 -0.34
C PHE A 137 -8.40 2.59 0.45
N ILE A 138 -7.97 2.61 1.71
CA ILE A 138 -7.86 3.85 2.48
C ILE A 138 -6.70 4.69 1.95
N ASN A 139 -5.54 4.08 1.71
CA ASN A 139 -4.31 4.79 1.35
C ASN A 139 -3.34 3.90 0.54
N TRP A 140 -2.12 4.40 0.33
CA TRP A 140 -1.05 3.72 -0.42
C TRP A 140 -0.18 2.77 0.42
N ASP A 141 -0.60 2.36 1.62
CA ASP A 141 0.28 1.62 2.56
C ASP A 141 0.78 0.28 1.99
N ILE A 142 0.03 -0.37 1.09
CA ILE A 142 0.44 -1.64 0.47
C ILE A 142 1.73 -1.53 -0.35
N TRP A 143 2.03 -0.33 -0.88
CA TRP A 143 3.30 -0.07 -1.54
C TRP A 143 4.47 -0.28 -0.57
N ALA A 144 4.39 0.31 0.62
CA ALA A 144 5.39 0.15 1.67
C ALA A 144 5.49 -1.31 2.15
N VAL A 145 4.35 -2.02 2.24
CA VAL A 145 4.34 -3.45 2.60
C VAL A 145 5.12 -4.30 1.59
N LEU A 146 4.88 -4.12 0.29
CA LEU A 146 5.58 -4.87 -0.74
C LEU A 146 7.10 -4.69 -0.62
N PHE A 147 7.56 -3.44 -0.51
CA PHE A 147 8.98 -3.14 -0.41
C PHE A 147 9.60 -3.63 0.90
N ALA A 148 8.86 -3.58 2.02
CA ALA A 148 9.31 -4.18 3.28
C ALA A 148 9.45 -5.71 3.16
N LEU A 149 8.52 -6.40 2.47
CA LEU A 149 8.62 -7.83 2.21
C LEU A 149 9.81 -8.17 1.31
N LEU A 150 10.08 -7.35 0.27
CA LEU A 150 11.26 -7.50 -0.58
C LEU A 150 12.55 -7.29 0.22
N ALA A 151 12.58 -6.32 1.13
CA ALA A 151 13.72 -6.12 2.02
C ALA A 151 14.02 -7.36 2.86
N ILE A 152 12.99 -7.96 3.47
CA ILE A 152 13.11 -9.22 4.23
C ILE A 152 13.54 -10.38 3.32
N TYR A 153 12.97 -10.47 2.11
CA TYR A 153 13.30 -11.52 1.14
C TYR A 153 14.78 -11.53 0.73
N PHE A 154 15.38 -10.36 0.54
CA PHE A 154 16.78 -10.24 0.15
C PHE A 154 17.77 -10.19 1.33
N PHE A 155 17.28 -10.13 2.56
CA PHE A 155 18.09 -9.89 3.77
C PHE A 155 19.31 -10.81 3.89
N GLN A 156 19.13 -12.11 3.67
CA GLN A 156 20.22 -13.09 3.85
C GLN A 156 21.17 -13.21 2.64
N ASN A 157 20.68 -12.98 1.42
CA ASN A 157 21.41 -13.32 0.19
C ASN A 157 21.98 -12.11 -0.54
N ARG A 158 21.34 -10.94 -0.41
CA ARG A 158 21.68 -9.72 -1.15
C ARG A 158 21.44 -8.49 -0.27
N PRO A 159 22.31 -8.22 0.73
CA PRO A 159 22.10 -7.16 1.71
C PRO A 159 21.97 -5.77 1.08
N ASN A 160 22.67 -5.50 -0.02
CA ASN A 160 22.55 -4.23 -0.75
C ASN A 160 21.12 -4.01 -1.31
N LEU A 161 20.49 -5.06 -1.86
CA LEU A 161 19.11 -4.98 -2.32
C LEU A 161 18.13 -4.89 -1.14
N SER A 162 18.42 -5.61 -0.06
CA SER A 162 17.63 -5.53 1.17
C SER A 162 17.58 -4.09 1.71
N ALA A 163 18.74 -3.45 1.85
CA ALA A 163 18.86 -2.06 2.29
C ALA A 163 18.15 -1.08 1.35
N LEU A 164 18.31 -1.26 0.03
CA LEU A 164 17.62 -0.46 -0.98
C LEU A 164 16.10 -0.54 -0.81
N PHE A 165 15.54 -1.74 -0.78
CA PHE A 165 14.09 -1.92 -0.65
C PHE A 165 13.55 -1.43 0.70
N LEU A 166 14.33 -1.55 1.77
CA LEU A 166 13.96 -0.96 3.06
C LEU A 166 13.92 0.57 3.00
N GLY A 167 14.91 1.20 2.37
CA GLY A 167 14.93 2.65 2.15
C GLY A 167 13.74 3.12 1.31
N VAL A 168 13.39 2.37 0.26
CA VAL A 168 12.19 2.64 -0.56
C VAL A 168 10.92 2.52 0.29
N ALA A 169 10.78 1.47 1.11
CA ALA A 169 9.61 1.28 1.97
C ALA A 169 9.42 2.46 2.96
N ILE A 170 10.50 2.89 3.62
CA ILE A 170 10.50 4.03 4.54
C ILE A 170 10.14 5.34 3.82
N SER A 171 10.62 5.49 2.58
CA SER A 171 10.36 6.67 1.75
C SER A 171 8.94 6.72 1.17
N ILE A 172 8.14 5.67 1.38
CA ILE A 172 6.71 5.60 1.04
C ILE A 172 5.86 5.82 2.30
N LYS A 173 6.18 5.13 3.39
CA LYS A 173 5.52 5.30 4.69
C LYS A 173 6.55 5.10 5.80
N PHE A 174 6.41 5.80 6.92
CA PHE A 174 7.45 5.78 7.96
C PHE A 174 7.49 4.48 8.79
N TYR A 175 6.37 3.76 8.94
CA TYR A 175 6.28 2.60 9.84
C TYR A 175 7.29 1.45 9.59
N PRO A 176 7.74 1.14 8.35
CA PRO A 176 8.80 0.15 8.11
C PRO A 176 10.13 0.52 8.76
N GLY A 177 10.33 1.77 9.18
CA GLY A 177 11.49 2.21 9.96
C GLY A 177 11.68 1.40 11.25
N ILE A 178 10.61 0.82 11.82
CA ILE A 178 10.71 -0.07 12.98
C ILE A 178 11.56 -1.33 12.71
N ILE A 179 11.68 -1.74 11.45
CA ILE A 179 12.53 -2.88 11.05
C ILE A 179 14.01 -2.55 11.31
N LEU A 180 14.43 -1.28 11.15
CA LEU A 180 15.80 -0.86 11.47
C LEU A 180 16.12 -1.05 12.95
N PHE A 181 15.15 -0.79 13.84
CA PHE A 181 15.31 -1.05 15.27
C PHE A 181 15.50 -2.56 15.53
N ALA A 182 14.69 -3.42 14.92
CA ALA A 182 14.85 -4.87 15.04
C ALA A 182 16.21 -5.37 14.50
N ILE A 183 16.66 -4.83 13.36
CA ILE A 183 17.99 -5.13 12.80
C ILE A 183 19.09 -4.68 13.77
N SER A 184 18.95 -3.50 14.37
CA SER A 184 19.94 -2.96 15.32
C SER A 184 20.09 -3.87 16.55
N LEU A 185 18.97 -4.37 17.10
CA LEU A 185 18.99 -5.33 18.20
C LEU A 185 19.64 -6.65 17.80
N LEU A 186 19.35 -7.15 16.60
CA LEU A 186 19.93 -8.39 16.10
C LEU A 186 21.45 -8.27 15.91
N LEU A 187 21.93 -7.17 15.33
CA LEU A 187 23.37 -6.91 15.18
C LEU A 187 24.06 -6.73 16.53
N TRP A 188 23.43 -6.02 17.47
CA TRP A 188 23.96 -5.88 18.83
C TRP A 188 24.06 -7.24 19.55
N SER A 189 23.07 -8.12 19.40
CA SER A 189 23.12 -9.47 19.98
C SER A 189 24.26 -10.33 19.42
N GLN A 190 24.60 -10.16 18.13
CA GLN A 190 25.66 -10.91 17.48
C GLN A 190 27.07 -10.46 17.88
N GLN A 191 27.23 -9.21 18.34
CA GLN A 191 28.52 -8.69 18.83
C GLN A 191 28.88 -9.21 20.23
N ASN A 192 27.88 -9.67 20.99
CA ASN A 192 28.06 -10.13 22.38
C ASN A 192 28.22 -11.66 22.50
N VAL A 193 28.49 -12.35 21.39
CA VAL A 193 28.77 -13.80 21.30
C VAL A 193 30.17 -14.00 20.71
#